data_AF-I0GQM5-F1
#
_entry.id   AF-I0GQM5-F1
#
_cell.length_a   1.000
_cell.length_b   1.000
_cell.length_c   1.000
_cell.angle_alpha   90.00
_cell.angle_beta   90.00
_cell.angle_gamma   90.00
#
_symmetry.space_group_name_H-M   'P 1'
#
loop_
_entity.id
_entity.type
_entity.pdbx_description
1 polymer ?
#
loop_
_entity_poly.entity_id
_entity_poly.type
_entity_poly.pdbx_seq_one_letter_code
_entity_poly.pdbx_strand_id
1 'polypeptide(L)'
;MRSVKNLLCAVTVLLVLTIQQAEAKDVWVDRWSSEGIDVYVMDDTLSSGTNSTGRWFSISTKMVVNGRLKEVITWNYTKFQTDMWRYQTNTMDQSHDTVVSPGDKVFSYGMNRLGWPYEVREFWVY
;
A
#
# COMPACT_ATOMS: atom_id res chain seq x y z
N MET A 1 24.45 41.12 19.15
CA MET A 1 23.93 41.01 17.76
C MET A 1 24.43 39.80 16.97
N ARG A 2 25.75 39.51 16.85
CA ARG A 2 26.25 38.32 16.09
C ARG A 2 25.62 36.98 16.54
N SER A 3 25.59 36.71 17.85
CA SER A 3 25.06 35.44 18.38
C SER A 3 23.60 35.15 18.00
N VAL A 4 22.74 36.19 17.98
CA VAL A 4 21.32 36.06 17.61
C VAL A 4 21.16 35.68 16.13
N LYS A 5 21.99 36.24 15.23
CA LYS A 5 21.96 35.86 13.80
C LYS A 5 22.40 34.41 13.60
N ASN A 6 23.44 33.97 14.30
CA ASN A 6 23.92 32.59 14.22
C ASN A 6 22.89 31.59 14.76
N LEU A 7 22.21 31.93 15.87
CA LEU A 7 21.13 31.12 16.44
C LEU A 7 19.93 31.04 15.48
N LEU A 8 19.54 32.16 14.87
CA LEU A 8 18.45 32.20 13.88
C LEU A 8 18.76 31.32 12.66
N CYS A 9 19.98 31.39 12.12
CA CYS A 9 20.44 30.52 11.03
C CYS A 9 20.46 29.03 11.42
N ALA A 10 20.91 28.70 12.64
CA ALA A 10 20.91 27.32 13.12
C ALA A 10 19.49 26.77 13.22
N VAL A 11 18.54 27.56 13.74
CA VAL A 11 17.12 27.18 13.82
C VAL A 11 16.50 27.01 12.43
N THR A 12 16.79 27.89 11.46
CA THR A 12 16.25 27.73 10.09
C THR A 12 16.81 26.51 9.37
N VAL A 13 18.10 26.20 9.54
CA VAL A 13 18.70 24.97 8.97
C VAL A 13 18.09 23.72 9.61
N LEU A 14 17.90 23.71 10.94
CA LEU A 14 17.26 22.59 11.63
C LEU A 14 15.80 22.38 11.17
N LEU A 15 15.04 23.46 10.96
CA LEU A 15 13.67 23.38 10.44
C LEU A 15 13.63 22.74 9.05
N VAL A 16 14.49 23.18 8.12
CA VAL A 16 14.54 22.68 6.74
C VAL A 16 14.89 21.19 6.70
N LEU A 17 15.78 20.72 7.59
CA LEU A 17 16.13 19.30 7.70
C LEU A 17 14.97 18.41 8.22
N THR A 18 13.92 18.99 8.81
CA THR A 18 12.72 18.27 9.27
C THR A 18 11.57 18.25 8.26
N ILE A 19 11.72 18.90 7.10
CA ILE A 19 10.70 18.86 6.04
C ILE A 19 10.85 17.55 5.25
N GLN A 20 10.33 16.46 5.81
CA GLN A 20 9.95 15.31 5.00
C GLN A 20 8.76 15.72 4.14
N GLN A 21 9.00 15.99 2.85
CA GLN A 21 7.91 16.12 1.87
C GLN A 21 7.20 14.77 1.76
N ALA A 22 6.02 14.69 2.39
CA ALA A 22 5.04 13.64 2.13
C ALA A 22 4.40 13.88 0.75
N GLU A 23 5.14 13.58 -0.31
CA GLU A 23 4.60 13.44 -1.66
C GLU A 23 3.77 12.15 -1.71
N ALA A 24 2.45 12.27 -1.86
CA ALA A 24 1.54 11.15 -2.05
C ALA A 24 1.84 10.46 -3.40
N LYS A 25 2.66 9.42 -3.36
CA LYS A 25 3.19 8.78 -4.56
C LYS A 25 2.25 7.69 -5.07
N ASP A 26 1.51 8.05 -6.11
CA ASP A 26 0.77 7.08 -6.93
C ASP A 26 1.74 6.27 -7.81
N VAL A 27 1.72 4.94 -7.68
CA VAL A 27 2.53 4.01 -8.49
C VAL A 27 1.62 3.13 -9.33
N TRP A 28 1.74 3.25 -10.65
CA TRP A 28 1.05 2.33 -11.56
C TRP A 28 1.56 0.90 -11.38
N VAL A 29 0.66 -0.05 -11.14
CA VAL A 29 1.00 -1.47 -10.89
C VAL A 29 0.34 -2.44 -11.87
N ASP A 30 -0.80 -2.10 -12.47
CA ASP A 30 -1.55 -3.03 -13.31
C ASP A 30 -2.52 -2.37 -14.32
N ARG A 31 -2.95 -3.15 -15.30
CA ARG A 31 -3.99 -2.84 -16.30
C ARG A 31 -5.02 -3.96 -16.35
N TRP A 32 -6.17 -3.76 -15.72
CA TRP A 32 -7.32 -4.67 -15.82
C TRP A 32 -8.00 -4.46 -17.17
N SER A 33 -7.58 -5.26 -18.14
CA SER A 33 -7.86 -5.02 -19.56
C SER A 33 -9.33 -5.26 -19.95
N SER A 34 -10.03 -6.14 -19.24
CA SER A 34 -11.46 -6.45 -19.41
C SER A 34 -12.36 -5.28 -19.03
N GLU A 35 -12.03 -4.58 -17.94
CA GLU A 35 -12.78 -3.46 -17.37
C GLU A 35 -12.27 -2.10 -17.90
N GLY A 36 -11.09 -2.10 -18.53
CA GLY A 36 -10.42 -0.90 -19.00
C GLY A 36 -9.87 -0.02 -17.86
N ILE A 37 -9.51 -0.60 -16.72
CA ILE A 37 -9.04 0.10 -15.52
C ILE A 37 -7.51 0.05 -15.40
N ASP A 38 -6.89 1.21 -15.17
CA ASP A 38 -5.52 1.34 -14.69
C ASP A 38 -5.52 1.36 -13.16
N VAL A 39 -4.63 0.57 -12.54
CA VAL A 39 -4.53 0.45 -11.09
C VAL A 39 -3.27 1.15 -10.61
N TYR A 40 -3.45 2.16 -9.76
CA TYR A 40 -2.37 2.91 -9.13
C TYR A 40 -2.39 2.70 -7.62
N VAL A 41 -1.33 2.14 -7.05
CA VAL A 41 -1.13 2.05 -5.61
C VAL A 41 -0.78 3.42 -5.03
N MET A 42 -1.40 3.78 -3.90
CA MET A 42 -1.04 4.92 -3.08
C MET A 42 -0.02 4.47 -2.02
N ASP A 43 1.28 4.60 -2.30
CA ASP A 43 2.36 4.03 -1.47
C ASP A 43 2.37 4.56 -0.02
N ASP A 44 1.92 5.80 0.16
CA ASP A 44 1.76 6.49 1.45
C ASP A 44 0.64 5.92 2.33
N THR A 45 -0.25 5.10 1.76
CA THR A 45 -1.33 4.42 2.51
C THR A 45 -0.96 3.02 3.00
N LEU A 46 0.24 2.53 2.69
CA LEU A 46 0.69 1.21 3.13
C LEU A 46 0.86 1.16 4.65
N SER A 47 -0.01 0.39 5.31
CA SER A 47 0.07 0.07 6.73
C SER A 47 0.24 -1.43 6.92
N SER A 48 0.90 -1.87 7.99
CA SER A 48 1.13 -3.29 8.24
C SER A 48 1.30 -3.61 9.72
N GLY A 49 1.16 -4.89 10.06
CA GLY A 49 1.39 -5.35 11.42
C GLY A 49 1.29 -6.86 11.58
N THR A 50 1.16 -7.28 12.84
CA THR A 50 0.89 -8.66 13.24
C THR A 50 -0.09 -8.62 14.40
N ASN A 51 -1.07 -9.50 14.39
CA ASN A 51 -2.11 -9.63 15.41
C ASN A 51 -2.23 -11.11 15.84
N SER A 52 -3.30 -11.46 16.57
CA SER A 52 -3.54 -12.83 17.04
C SER A 52 -3.85 -13.86 15.93
N THR A 53 -4.23 -13.43 14.72
CA THR A 53 -4.50 -14.33 13.59
C THR A 53 -3.30 -14.45 12.64
N GLY A 54 -2.48 -13.41 12.53
CA GLY A 54 -1.17 -13.48 11.87
C GLY A 54 -0.69 -12.13 11.35
N ARG A 55 0.04 -12.15 10.23
CA ARG A 55 0.48 -10.92 9.55
C ARG A 55 -0.67 -10.30 8.76
N TRP A 56 -0.67 -8.99 8.68
CA TRP A 56 -1.60 -8.24 7.83
C TRP A 56 -0.93 -7.00 7.26
N PHE A 57 -1.43 -6.54 6.11
CA PHE A 57 -1.14 -5.21 5.59
C PHE A 57 -2.37 -4.65 4.88
N SER A 58 -2.50 -3.33 4.86
CA SER A 58 -3.52 -2.63 4.09
C SER A 58 -2.88 -1.59 3.18
N ILE A 59 -3.46 -1.41 1.99
CA ILE A 59 -2.98 -0.44 1.00
C ILE A 59 -4.14 0.01 0.12
N SER A 60 -4.16 1.29 -0.25
CA SER A 60 -5.20 1.86 -1.12
C SER A 60 -4.74 1.97 -2.57
N THR A 61 -5.66 1.80 -3.49
CA THR A 61 -5.45 1.96 -4.93
C THR A 61 -6.46 2.91 -5.54
N LYS A 62 -5.98 3.83 -6.38
CA LYS A 62 -6.80 4.61 -7.31
C LYS A 62 -7.10 3.76 -8.54
N MET A 63 -8.37 3.54 -8.81
CA MET A 63 -8.86 2.86 -10.01
C MET A 63 -9.18 3.94 -11.05
N VAL A 64 -8.47 3.95 -12.17
CA VAL A 64 -8.53 5.01 -13.18
C VAL A 64 -9.07 4.47 -14.50
N VAL A 65 -10.03 5.17 -15.11
CA VAL A 65 -10.61 4.83 -16.42
C VAL A 65 -10.52 6.04 -17.32
N ASN A 66 -9.94 5.89 -18.51
CA ASN A 66 -9.75 6.96 -19.49
C ASN A 66 -9.10 8.23 -18.89
N GLY A 67 -8.08 8.05 -18.04
CA GLY A 67 -7.38 9.14 -17.35
C GLY A 67 -8.17 9.85 -16.25
N ARG A 68 -9.33 9.33 -15.83
CA ARG A 68 -10.14 9.87 -14.73
C ARG A 68 -10.25 8.87 -13.58
N LEU A 69 -10.15 9.37 -12.35
CA LEU A 69 -10.41 8.57 -11.16
C LEU A 69 -11.86 8.07 -11.17
N LYS A 70 -12.04 6.74 -11.11
CA LYS A 70 -13.33 6.07 -10.93
C LYS A 70 -13.65 5.97 -9.44
N GLU A 71 -12.73 5.42 -8.66
CA GLU A 71 -12.89 5.14 -7.23
C GLU A 71 -11.53 4.90 -6.55
N VAL A 72 -11.53 4.90 -5.21
CA VAL A 72 -10.40 4.45 -4.38
C VAL A 72 -10.83 3.20 -3.62
N ILE A 73 -10.06 2.13 -3.79
CA ILE A 73 -10.27 0.84 -3.13
C ILE A 73 -9.17 0.66 -2.08
N THR A 74 -9.54 0.36 -0.84
CA THR A 74 -8.60 -0.06 0.20
C THR A 74 -8.64 -1.57 0.32
N TRP A 75 -7.50 -2.20 0.06
CA TRP A 75 -7.27 -3.63 0.17
C TRP A 75 -6.73 -3.93 1.56
N ASN A 76 -7.28 -4.95 2.22
CA ASN A 76 -6.84 -5.44 3.52
C ASN A 76 -6.42 -6.89 3.35
N TYR A 77 -5.12 -7.14 3.31
CA TYR A 77 -4.52 -8.45 3.14
C TYR A 77 -4.18 -9.06 4.50
N THR A 78 -4.56 -10.31 4.70
CA THR A 78 -4.35 -11.05 5.95
C THR A 78 -3.76 -12.43 5.66
N LYS A 79 -2.91 -12.92 6.56
CA LYS A 79 -2.41 -14.30 6.58
C LYS A 79 -2.80 -14.96 7.89
N PHE A 80 -3.69 -15.94 7.83
CA PHE A 80 -4.09 -16.71 9.00
C PHE A 80 -3.07 -17.83 9.28
N GLN A 81 -2.20 -17.65 10.27
CA GLN A 81 -1.16 -18.62 10.65
C GLN A 81 -0.31 -19.08 9.45
N THR A 82 -0.45 -20.34 9.00
CA THR A 82 0.22 -20.93 7.83
C THR A 82 -0.70 -21.08 6.60
N ASP A 83 -1.98 -20.68 6.69
CA ASP A 83 -2.94 -20.70 5.58
C ASP A 83 -2.56 -19.70 4.48
N MET A 84 -3.25 -19.78 3.34
CA MET A 84 -3.14 -18.85 2.22
C MET A 84 -3.34 -17.39 2.66
N TRP A 85 -2.71 -16.47 1.93
CA TRP A 85 -3.06 -15.06 1.99
C TRP A 85 -4.47 -14.84 1.46
N ARG A 86 -5.20 -13.97 2.16
CA ARG A 86 -6.56 -13.58 1.85
C ARG A 86 -6.68 -12.07 1.81
N TYR A 87 -7.74 -11.57 1.20
CA TYR A 87 -8.06 -10.15 1.20
C TYR A 87 -9.55 -9.86 1.29
N GLN A 88 -9.83 -8.66 1.82
CA GLN A 88 -11.09 -7.96 1.69
C GLN A 88 -10.83 -6.57 1.14
N THR A 89 -11.80 -5.98 0.44
CA THR A 89 -11.78 -4.56 0.10
C THR A 89 -12.88 -3.80 0.85
N ASN A 90 -12.73 -2.48 0.96
CA ASN A 90 -13.78 -1.59 1.48
C ASN A 90 -15.08 -1.59 0.64
N THR A 91 -15.08 -2.19 -0.55
CA THR A 91 -16.22 -2.34 -1.44
C THR A 91 -16.88 -3.73 -1.39
N MET A 92 -16.30 -4.68 -0.65
CA MET A 92 -16.82 -6.03 -0.46
C MET A 92 -17.74 -6.12 0.77
N ASP A 93 -18.59 -7.15 0.80
CA ASP A 93 -19.26 -7.59 2.03
C ASP A 93 -18.19 -8.12 3.00
N GLN A 94 -18.08 -7.46 4.17
CA GLN A 94 -17.05 -7.74 5.18
C GLN A 94 -17.23 -9.09 5.89
N SER A 95 -18.30 -9.84 5.58
CA SER A 95 -18.50 -11.20 6.10
C SER A 95 -17.65 -12.27 5.40
N HIS A 96 -16.97 -11.97 4.28
CA HIS A 96 -16.23 -12.95 3.49
C HIS A 96 -14.85 -12.47 3.03
N ASP A 97 -13.88 -13.39 3.01
CA ASP A 97 -12.52 -13.19 2.51
C ASP A 97 -12.33 -13.87 1.15
N THR A 98 -11.57 -13.25 0.23
CA THR A 98 -11.13 -13.89 -1.02
C THR A 98 -9.66 -14.31 -0.93
N VAL A 99 -9.32 -15.49 -1.47
CA VAL A 99 -7.92 -15.97 -1.50
C VAL A 99 -7.12 -15.17 -2.53
N VAL A 100 -5.91 -14.74 -2.17
CA VAL A 100 -5.01 -14.00 -3.06
C VAL A 100 -4.55 -14.91 -4.20
N SER A 101 -4.75 -14.44 -5.44
CA SER A 101 -4.21 -15.11 -6.63
C SER A 101 -2.75 -14.70 -6.88
N PRO A 102 -1.90 -15.60 -7.44
CA PRO A 102 -0.51 -15.27 -7.82
C PRO A 102 -0.37 -14.13 -8.84
N GLY A 103 -1.47 -13.74 -9.51
CA GLY A 103 -1.51 -12.63 -10.45
C GLY A 103 -1.63 -11.25 -9.80
N ASP A 104 -2.03 -11.16 -8.52
CA ASP A 104 -2.33 -9.90 -7.84
C ASP A 104 -1.10 -8.99 -7.72
N LYS A 105 -1.11 -7.91 -8.51
CA LYS A 105 -0.04 -6.91 -8.55
C LYS A 105 -0.04 -5.96 -7.36
N VAL A 106 -1.20 -5.71 -6.75
CA VAL A 106 -1.34 -4.86 -5.56
C VAL A 106 -0.76 -5.59 -4.35
N PHE A 107 -1.09 -6.88 -4.18
CA PHE A 107 -0.48 -7.75 -3.18
C PHE A 107 1.04 -7.84 -3.37
N SER A 108 1.47 -8.14 -4.60
CA SER A 108 2.90 -8.28 -4.93
C SER A 108 3.67 -6.98 -4.67
N TYR A 109 3.07 -5.82 -4.94
CA TYR A 109 3.66 -4.53 -4.58
C TYR A 109 3.84 -4.38 -3.07
N GLY A 110 2.78 -4.63 -2.29
CA GLY A 110 2.80 -4.52 -0.83
C GLY A 110 3.86 -5.42 -0.18
N MET A 111 3.91 -6.70 -0.56
CA MET A 111 4.90 -7.65 -0.04
C MET A 111 6.34 -7.23 -0.36
N ASN A 112 6.61 -6.77 -1.58
CA ASN A 112 7.92 -6.25 -1.97
C ASN A 112 8.30 -4.98 -1.18
N ARG A 113 7.34 -4.09 -0.95
CA ARG A 113 7.55 -2.83 -0.21
C ARG A 113 7.84 -3.07 1.28
N LEU A 114 7.23 -4.11 1.86
CA LEU A 114 7.44 -4.56 3.25
C LEU A 114 8.66 -5.48 3.41
N GLY A 115 9.25 -5.97 2.32
CA GLY A 115 10.31 -6.99 2.35
C GLY A 115 9.84 -8.34 2.90
N TRP A 116 8.57 -8.70 2.70
CA TRP A 116 7.98 -9.94 3.22
C TRP A 116 7.98 -11.05 2.15
N PRO A 117 8.42 -12.28 2.49
CA PRO A 117 8.48 -13.39 1.54
C PRO A 117 7.13 -14.12 1.34
N TYR A 118 7.01 -14.73 0.16
CA TYR A 118 6.00 -15.70 -0.31
C TYR A 118 6.64 -16.57 -1.44
N GLU A 119 6.16 -17.75 -1.85
CA GLU A 119 5.00 -18.52 -1.37
C GLU A 119 3.89 -18.71 -2.42
N VAL A 120 4.18 -18.63 -3.72
CA VAL A 120 3.24 -19.10 -4.76
C VAL A 120 3.25 -20.62 -4.83
N ARG A 121 2.08 -21.26 -4.67
CA ARG A 121 1.88 -22.70 -4.86
C ARG A 121 0.61 -22.94 -5.69
N GLU A 122 0.78 -23.55 -6.86
CA GLU A 122 -0.28 -23.77 -7.85
C GLU A 122 -1.08 -22.49 -8.16
N PHE A 123 -2.30 -22.37 -7.62
CA PHE A 123 -3.23 -21.28 -7.87
C PHE A 123 -3.29 -20.24 -6.74
N TRP A 124 -2.54 -20.42 -5.66
CA TRP A 124 -2.68 -19.66 -4.41
C TRP A 124 -1.36 -19.10 -3.89
N VAL A 125 -1.46 -18.12 -2.99
CA VAL A 125 -0.32 -17.48 -2.32
C VAL A 125 -0.33 -17.79 -0.83
N TYR A 126 0.82 -18.12 -0.26
CA TYR A 126 1.10 -18.45 1.14
C TYR A 126 2.18 -17.52 1.71
#